data_AF-A0A965JJQ9-F1
#
_entry.id   AF-A0A965JJQ9-F1
#
_cell.length_a   1.000
_cell.length_b   1.000
_cell.length_c   1.000
_cell.angle_alpha   90.00
_cell.angle_beta   90.00
_cell.angle_gamma   90.00
#
_symmetry.space_group_name_H-M   'P 1'
#
loop_
_entity.id
_entity.type
_entity.pdbx_description
1 polymer ?
#
loop_
_entity_poly.entity_id
_entity_poly.type
_entity_poly.pdbx_seq_one_letter_code
_entity_poly.pdbx_strand_id
1 'polypeptide(L)'
;MTARPRRACTRTFCGRVTGREPRVEQDLSPGTQRIGLLGGTFDPPHQAHVALAHLALTHLGLDAVWWIPAGRPWQKLAAEGRTPT
;
A
#
# COMPACT_ATOMS: atom_id res chain seq x y z
N MET A 1 -30.37 -30.90 20.47
CA MET A 1 -29.56 -30.02 21.36
C MET A 1 -28.20 -30.68 21.58
N THR A 2 -27.21 -30.37 20.74
CA THR A 2 -25.83 -30.89 20.92
C THR A 2 -24.90 -29.70 21.10
N ALA A 3 -24.26 -29.64 22.26
CA ALA A 3 -23.35 -28.57 22.62
C ALA A 3 -22.08 -28.65 21.76
N ARG A 4 -21.77 -27.58 21.02
CA ARG A 4 -20.50 -27.41 20.31
C ARG A 4 -19.38 -27.17 21.34
N PRO A 5 -18.28 -27.94 21.35
CA PRO A 5 -17.16 -27.67 22.24
C PRO A 5 -16.51 -26.35 21.81
N ARG A 6 -16.41 -25.40 22.75
CA ARG A 6 -15.67 -24.15 22.58
C ARG A 6 -14.20 -24.49 22.39
N ARG A 7 -13.67 -24.22 21.18
CA ARG A 7 -12.24 -24.33 20.92
C ARG A 7 -11.51 -23.36 21.85
N ALA A 8 -10.56 -23.90 22.60
CA ALA A 8 -9.70 -23.16 23.51
C ALA A 8 -8.93 -22.09 22.73
N CYS A 9 -9.28 -20.83 22.97
CA CYS A 9 -8.49 -19.67 22.56
C CYS A 9 -7.21 -19.66 23.40
N THR A 10 -6.22 -20.43 22.97
CA THR A 10 -4.92 -20.54 23.63
C THR A 10 -3.91 -19.75 22.82
N ARG A 11 -3.82 -18.45 23.10
CA ARG A 11 -2.49 -17.89 23.36
C ARG A 11 -2.58 -16.59 24.13
N THR A 12 -2.33 -16.73 25.42
CA THR A 12 -1.63 -15.77 26.26
C THR A 12 -0.55 -15.04 25.47
N PHE A 13 -0.72 -13.74 25.27
CA PHE A 13 0.43 -12.84 25.19
C PHE A 13 0.07 -11.50 25.84
N CYS A 14 -0.01 -11.53 27.18
CA CYS A 14 0.13 -10.32 27.97
C CYS A 14 1.63 -9.96 27.98
N GLY A 15 2.01 -9.07 27.06
CA GLY A 15 3.31 -8.43 27.02
C GLY A 15 3.09 -7.00 26.53
N ARG A 16 3.34 -6.02 27.40
CA ARG A 16 3.33 -4.60 27.03
C ARG A 16 4.54 -4.35 26.12
N VAL A 17 4.32 -4.39 24.80
CA VAL A 17 5.35 -4.10 23.80
C VAL A 17 5.44 -2.59 23.62
N THR A 18 6.31 -1.93 24.38
CA THR A 18 6.80 -0.59 24.06
C THR A 18 7.85 -0.75 22.97
N GLY A 19 7.42 -0.64 21.71
CA GLY A 19 8.26 -0.81 20.53
C GLY A 19 7.36 -1.23 19.37
N ARG A 20 7.03 -0.30 18.48
CA ARG A 20 6.24 -0.57 17.27
C ARG A 20 7.13 -1.34 16.28
N GLU A 21 7.35 -2.62 16.55
CA GLU A 21 8.04 -3.50 15.62
C GLU A 21 7.15 -3.75 14.40
N PRO A 22 7.65 -3.60 13.16
CA PRO A 22 6.90 -4.00 11.98
C PRO A 22 6.84 -5.53 12.00
N ARG A 23 5.75 -6.08 12.52
CA ARG A 23 5.47 -7.51 12.46
C ARG A 23 5.32 -7.90 10.99
N VAL A 24 6.37 -8.47 10.42
CA VAL A 24 6.29 -9.34 9.25
C VAL A 24 5.81 -10.70 9.74
N GLU A 25 4.55 -10.77 10.15
CA GLU A 25 3.84 -12.04 10.29
C GLU A 25 2.97 -12.17 9.04
N GLN A 26 3.58 -12.68 7.95
CA GLN A 26 2.89 -12.88 6.69
C GLN A 26 2.00 -14.12 6.82
N ASP A 27 0.82 -13.90 7.37
CA ASP A 27 -0.29 -14.85 7.32
C ASP A 27 -0.79 -14.92 5.88
N LEU A 28 -0.22 -15.84 5.09
CA LEU A 28 -0.72 -16.26 3.77
C LEU A 28 -2.01 -17.09 3.87
N SER A 29 -2.90 -16.75 4.81
CA SER A 29 -4.32 -16.98 4.60
C SER A 29 -4.71 -16.26 3.29
N PRO A 30 -5.74 -16.67 2.53
CA PRO A 30 -6.34 -15.84 1.48
C PRO A 30 -7.04 -14.61 2.10
N GLY A 31 -6.28 -13.87 2.90
CA GLY A 31 -6.58 -12.65 3.62
C GLY A 31 -6.10 -11.46 2.80
N THR A 32 -6.88 -10.41 2.87
CA THR A 32 -6.77 -9.20 2.05
C THR A 32 -5.36 -8.61 2.04
N GLN A 33 -4.67 -8.70 0.89
CA GLN A 33 -3.46 -7.93 0.64
C GLN A 33 -3.80 -6.43 0.64
N ARG A 34 -3.03 -5.63 1.37
CA ARG A 34 -3.17 -4.17 1.42
C ARG A 34 -2.30 -3.56 0.32
N ILE A 35 -2.96 -3.19 -0.76
CA ILE A 35 -2.31 -2.61 -1.95
C ILE A 35 -2.59 -1.11 -2.00
N GLY A 36 -1.53 -0.30 -2.10
CA GLY A 36 -1.63 1.13 -2.38
C GLY A 36 -1.54 1.41 -3.89
N LEU A 37 -2.32 2.36 -4.38
CA LEU A 37 -2.25 2.82 -5.78
C LEU A 37 -1.57 4.19 -5.83
N LEU A 38 -0.47 4.28 -6.55
CA LEU A 38 0.28 5.50 -6.77
C LEU A 38 0.06 6.01 -8.20
N GLY A 39 -0.86 6.97 -8.35
CA GLY A 39 -1.16 7.60 -9.64
C GLY A 39 -0.34 8.87 -9.88
N GLY A 40 0.12 9.07 -11.11
CA GLY A 40 0.86 10.28 -11.50
C GLY A 40 1.26 10.25 -12.98
N THR A 41 1.65 11.39 -13.56
CA THR A 41 2.17 11.42 -14.94
C THR A 41 3.57 10.80 -15.04
N PHE A 42 4.37 10.88 -13.96
CA PHE A 42 5.72 10.33 -13.88
C PHE A 42 6.59 10.66 -15.12
N ASP A 43 6.68 11.93 -15.50
CA ASP A 43 7.36 12.37 -16.73
C ASP A 43 8.60 13.22 -16.41
N PRO A 44 9.78 12.61 -16.13
CA PRO A 44 10.08 11.19 -15.94
C PRO A 44 9.96 10.71 -14.48
N PRO A 45 9.92 9.40 -14.20
CA PRO A 45 10.04 8.89 -12.83
C PRO A 45 11.43 9.22 -12.25
N HIS A 46 11.47 9.60 -10.98
CA HIS A 46 12.69 10.02 -10.29
C HIS A 46 12.62 9.68 -8.79
N GLN A 47 13.70 9.95 -8.06
CA GLN A 47 13.89 9.48 -6.67
C GLN A 47 12.76 9.86 -5.72
N ALA A 48 12.17 11.06 -5.85
CA ALA A 48 11.02 11.44 -5.03
C ALA A 48 9.80 10.51 -5.20
N HIS A 49 9.51 10.03 -6.41
CA HIS A 49 8.40 9.08 -6.62
C HIS A 49 8.68 7.74 -5.93
N VAL A 50 9.92 7.27 -5.97
CA VAL A 50 10.36 6.03 -5.28
C VAL A 50 10.30 6.21 -3.77
N ALA A 51 10.82 7.33 -3.25
CA ALA A 51 10.77 7.66 -1.83
C ALA A 51 9.33 7.70 -1.32
N LEU A 52 8.41 8.27 -2.09
CA LEU A 52 7.00 8.35 -1.73
C LEU A 52 6.33 6.96 -1.71
N ALA A 53 6.66 6.08 -2.68
CA ALA A 53 6.20 4.69 -2.65
C ALA A 53 6.74 3.94 -1.42
N HIS A 54 8.01 4.14 -1.05
CA HIS A 54 8.60 3.53 0.14
C HIS A 54 7.94 4.02 1.44
N LEU A 55 7.69 5.32 1.54
CA LEU A 55 6.97 5.88 2.68
C LEU A 55 5.55 5.30 2.78
N ALA A 56 4.86 5.11 1.66
CA ALA A 56 3.54 4.48 1.66
C ALA A 56 3.61 3.04 2.17
N LEU A 57 4.59 2.25 1.72
CA LEU A 57 4.81 0.88 2.23
C LEU A 57 5.00 0.85 3.75
N THR A 58 5.91 1.68 4.28
CA THR A 58 6.28 1.65 5.69
C THR A 58 5.25 2.29 6.63
N HIS A 59 4.71 3.45 6.25
CA HIS A 59 3.84 4.22 7.14
C HIS A 59 2.39 3.73 7.14
N LEU A 60 1.92 3.20 6.01
CA LEU A 60 0.55 2.68 5.87
C LEU A 60 0.48 1.16 6.08
N GLY A 61 1.63 0.48 6.20
CA GLY A 61 1.68 -0.97 6.37
C GLY A 61 1.13 -1.71 5.16
N LEU A 62 1.46 -1.23 3.96
CA LEU A 62 1.04 -1.85 2.71
C LEU A 62 1.97 -3.02 2.35
N ASP A 63 1.41 -4.03 1.72
CA ASP A 63 2.15 -5.18 1.21
C ASP A 63 2.75 -4.87 -0.17
N ALA A 64 2.09 -3.99 -0.94
CA ALA A 64 2.56 -3.54 -2.24
C ALA A 64 2.07 -2.12 -2.59
N VAL A 65 2.80 -1.45 -3.48
CA VAL A 65 2.38 -0.20 -4.12
C VAL A 65 2.40 -0.41 -5.63
N TRP A 66 1.28 -0.16 -6.30
CA TRP A 66 1.14 -0.26 -7.74
C TRP A 66 1.18 1.13 -8.37
N TRP A 67 2.01 1.28 -9.41
CA TRP A 67 2.17 2.56 -10.11
C TRP A 67 1.20 2.64 -11.28
N ILE A 68 0.44 3.73 -11.37
CA ILE A 68 -0.54 3.96 -12.42
C ILE A 68 -0.16 5.25 -13.17
N PRO A 69 0.55 5.14 -14.31
CA PRO A 69 0.90 6.31 -15.12
C PRO A 69 -0.35 6.91 -15.77
N ALA A 70 -0.64 8.17 -15.43
CA ALA A 70 -1.73 8.96 -16.01
C ALA A 70 -1.28 9.49 -17.38
N GLY A 71 -1.38 8.67 -18.43
CA GLY A 71 -0.83 8.97 -19.76
C GLY A 71 -1.16 10.37 -20.31
N ARG A 72 -2.44 10.72 -20.44
CA ARG A 72 -2.87 12.08 -20.84
C ARG A 72 -3.75 12.69 -19.74
N PRO A 73 -3.18 13.43 -18.77
CA PRO A 73 -3.97 14.06 -17.74
C PRO A 73 -4.82 15.18 -18.36
N TRP A 74 -6.15 15.10 -18.24
CA TRP A 74 -7.08 16.09 -18.77
C TRP A 74 -6.80 17.52 -18.28
N GLN A 75 -6.18 17.65 -17.10
CA GLN A 75 -5.77 18.92 -16.50
C GLN A 75 -4.57 19.58 -17.20
N LYS A 76 -3.79 18.86 -18.02
CA LYS A 76 -2.67 19.44 -18.79
C LYS A 76 -3.00 19.73 -20.26
N LEU A 77 -4.26 19.58 -20.69
CA LEU A 77 -4.65 19.76 -22.10
C LEU A 77 -4.40 21.19 -22.64
N ALA A 78 -4.14 22.18 -21.77
CA ALA A 78 -3.81 23.55 -22.17
C ALA A 78 -2.30 23.83 -22.35
N ALA A 79 -1.41 22.89 -22.01
CA ALA A 79 0.05 23.11 -22.06
C ALA A 79 0.75 22.39 -23.23
N GLU A 80 0.02 21.68 -24.10
CA GLU A 80 0.57 21.20 -25.38
C GLU A 80 0.50 22.36 -26.39
N GLY A 81 1.37 23.35 -26.20
CA GLY A 81 1.65 24.41 -27.16
C GLY A 81 2.34 23.86 -28.40
N ARG A 82 1.62 23.10 -29.23
CA ARG A 82 2.03 22.83 -30.60
C ARG A 82 1.54 23.99 -31.46
N THR A 83 2.41 24.97 -31.66
CA THR A 83 2.28 25.93 -32.76
C THR A 83 2.22 25.14 -34.07
N PRO A 84 1.20 25.32 -34.92
CA PRO A 84 1.23 24.78 -36.27
C PRO A 84 2.23 25.61 -37.08
N THR A 85 3.15 24.95 -37.79
CA THR A 85 3.93 25.54 -38.90
C THR A 85 3.70 24.67 -40.11
#